data_AF-A0A1B0CK62-F1
#
_entry.id   AF-A0A1B0CK62-F1
#
_cell.length_a   1.000
_cell.length_b   1.000
_cell.length_c   1.000
_cell.angle_alpha   90.00
_cell.angle_beta   90.00
_cell.angle_gamma   90.00
#
_symmetry.space_group_name_H-M   'P 1'
#
loop_
_entity.id
_entity.type
_entity.pdbx_description
1 polymer ?
#
loop_
_entity_poly.entity_id
_entity_poly.type
_entity_poly.pdbx_seq_one_letter_code
_entity_poly.pdbx_strand_id
1 'polypeptide(L)'
;MFVELLGKHLCGFGVVSFCQKISRFLRMQAVEKNCIFCRIVRKEDSKTVIEYETDTIVIFKDIRPATTFHFLAVPKQHIKNCKDLNLDHKPLLEEMKESLEKILREKGVDVEKESLLGFHWPPFNSVKHLHMHGMGPKNQMGFLAKFIFKPNNRWFCTEDSKTVIEYETDTIVIFKDIRPATTFHFLAVPKQHIKNCKDLNLDHKPLLEEMKESLEKILREKGVDVEKESLLGFHWPPFNSVKHLHMHGMGPKNQMGFLAKFIFKPNNRWFCTVSRKSFQEKRVGDTYGGGFLYDGVTGDFPRLSRPPIITAGGGTYSSTSSLSPLDL
;
A
#
# COMPACT_ATOMS: atom_id res chain seq x y z
N MET A 1 34.59 11.80 21.08
CA MET A 1 35.41 12.99 20.79
C MET A 1 34.98 13.78 19.55
N PHE A 2 34.41 13.18 18.49
CA PHE A 2 33.96 13.93 17.30
C PHE A 2 32.53 14.53 17.38
N VAL A 3 31.79 14.25 18.46
CA VAL A 3 30.38 14.67 18.64
C VAL A 3 30.25 15.94 19.50
N GLU A 4 31.27 16.32 20.26
CA GLU A 4 31.21 17.46 21.20
C GLU A 4 31.61 18.81 20.60
N LEU A 5 32.18 18.84 19.39
CA LEU A 5 32.74 20.06 18.79
C LEU A 5 31.79 20.82 17.84
N LEU A 6 30.59 20.30 17.56
CA LEU A 6 29.60 20.95 16.69
C LEU A 6 28.39 21.55 17.44
N GLY A 7 28.37 21.46 18.77
CA GLY A 7 27.19 21.77 19.60
C GLY A 7 27.01 23.23 20.03
N LYS A 8 27.84 24.17 19.56
CA LYS A 8 27.74 25.58 19.96
C LYS A 8 27.74 26.49 18.74
N HIS A 9 26.57 26.62 18.09
CA HIS A 9 26.12 27.78 17.28
C HIS A 9 25.09 27.38 16.21
N LEU A 10 23.98 26.72 16.55
CA LEU A 10 22.81 26.69 15.66
C LEU A 10 21.53 26.61 16.50
N CYS A 11 21.05 27.77 16.96
CA CYS A 11 19.70 27.90 17.51
C CYS A 11 18.76 28.18 16.32
N GLY A 12 17.82 27.27 16.04
CA GLY A 12 16.72 27.49 15.09
C GLY A 12 16.56 26.40 14.01
N PHE A 13 15.42 25.70 14.05
CA PHE A 13 14.81 24.79 13.05
C PHE A 13 15.65 23.65 12.41
N GLY A 14 16.92 23.84 12.06
CA GLY A 14 17.79 22.84 11.41
C GLY A 14 18.21 21.67 12.31
N VAL A 15 18.37 21.90 13.62
CA VAL A 15 18.83 20.88 14.58
C VAL A 15 17.78 19.79 14.79
N VAL A 16 16.49 20.13 14.78
CA VAL A 16 15.40 19.14 14.95
C VAL A 16 15.30 18.21 13.74
N SER A 17 15.39 18.75 12.53
CA SER A 17 15.40 17.96 11.27
C SER A 17 16.64 17.07 11.17
N PHE A 18 17.80 17.57 11.59
CA PHE A 18 19.05 16.80 11.63
C PHE A 18 19.02 15.69 12.68
N CYS A 19 18.56 15.97 13.91
CA CYS A 19 18.36 14.96 14.95
C CYS A 19 17.33 13.89 14.55
N GLN A 20 16.24 14.27 13.86
CA GLN A 20 15.27 13.31 13.33
C GLN A 20 15.89 12.41 12.25
N LYS A 21 16.75 12.95 11.38
CA LYS A 21 17.48 12.16 10.38
C LYS A 21 18.47 11.19 11.03
N ILE A 22 19.25 11.64 12.01
CA ILE A 22 20.18 10.78 12.76
C ILE A 22 19.41 9.70 13.52
N SER A 23 18.34 10.06 14.23
CA SER A 23 17.50 9.10 14.95
C SER A 23 16.89 8.05 14.01
N ARG A 24 16.41 8.48 12.83
CA ARG A 24 15.89 7.56 11.80
C ARG A 24 16.99 6.66 11.23
N PHE A 25 18.18 7.19 10.99
CA PHE A 25 19.34 6.42 10.52
C PHE A 25 19.79 5.37 11.55
N LEU A 26 19.96 5.77 12.81
CA LEU A 26 20.28 4.86 13.91
C LEU A 26 19.20 3.79 14.10
N ARG A 27 17.92 4.16 13.94
CA ARG A 27 16.80 3.22 13.98
C ARG A 27 16.82 2.23 12.81
N MET A 28 17.16 2.66 11.60
CA MET A 28 17.31 1.76 10.45
C MET A 28 18.47 0.78 10.68
N GLN A 29 19.63 1.25 11.13
CA GLN A 29 20.75 0.37 11.49
C GLN A 29 20.38 -0.63 12.60
N ALA A 30 19.62 -0.20 13.61
CA ALA A 30 19.17 -1.07 14.69
C ALA A 30 18.15 -2.13 14.21
N VAL A 31 17.28 -1.80 13.25
CA VAL A 31 16.35 -2.76 12.63
C VAL A 31 17.11 -3.83 11.85
N GLU A 32 18.12 -3.44 11.08
CA GLU A 32 18.98 -4.41 10.36
C GLU A 32 19.75 -5.32 11.31
N LYS A 33 20.32 -4.78 12.40
CA LYS A 33 21.07 -5.58 13.38
C LYS A 33 20.21 -6.63 14.10
N ASN A 34 18.94 -6.35 14.33
CA ASN A 34 18.01 -7.26 15.01
C ASN A 34 17.25 -8.20 14.05
N CYS A 35 17.51 -8.10 12.75
CA CYS A 35 16.84 -8.93 11.75
C CYS A 35 17.62 -10.23 11.51
N ILE A 36 16.97 -11.38 11.75
CA ILE A 36 17.58 -12.70 11.52
C ILE A 36 18.00 -12.90 10.05
N PHE A 37 17.23 -12.35 9.09
CA PHE A 37 17.57 -12.46 7.67
C PHE A 37 18.74 -11.57 7.28
N CYS A 38 18.88 -10.37 7.86
CA CYS A 38 20.11 -9.58 7.70
C CYS A 38 21.33 -10.32 8.25
N ARG A 39 21.20 -11.02 9.38
CA ARG A 39 22.28 -11.85 9.92
C ARG A 39 22.66 -13.00 9.01
N ILE A 40 21.68 -13.70 8.42
CA ILE A 40 21.92 -14.77 7.43
C ILE A 40 22.63 -14.21 6.19
N VAL A 41 22.15 -13.07 5.66
CA VAL A 41 22.77 -12.39 4.52
C VAL A 41 24.23 -12.02 4.81
N ARG A 42 24.54 -11.57 6.03
CA ARG A 42 25.90 -11.26 6.48
C ARG A 42 26.73 -12.49 6.87
N LYS A 43 26.16 -13.70 6.74
CA LYS A 43 26.78 -14.97 7.13
C LYS A 43 27.15 -15.04 8.61
N GLU A 44 26.40 -14.32 9.45
CA GLU A 44 26.53 -14.29 10.92
C GLU A 44 25.67 -15.37 11.62
N ASP A 45 24.88 -16.14 10.86
CA ASP A 45 24.14 -17.29 11.34
C ASP A 45 24.76 -18.58 10.81
N SER A 46 25.39 -19.37 11.68
CA SER A 46 26.09 -20.61 11.30
C SER A 46 25.16 -21.79 11.07
N LYS A 47 23.86 -21.67 11.37
CA LYS A 47 22.87 -22.75 11.21
C LYS A 47 22.25 -22.78 9.82
N THR A 48 22.22 -21.64 9.15
CA THR A 48 21.58 -21.51 7.84
C THR A 48 22.58 -21.78 6.73
N VAL A 49 22.30 -22.80 5.91
CA VAL A 49 23.07 -23.09 4.70
C VAL A 49 22.53 -22.25 3.54
N ILE A 50 23.41 -21.50 2.89
CA ILE A 50 23.09 -20.75 1.68
C ILE A 50 23.14 -21.71 0.49
N GLU A 51 22.02 -21.85 -0.20
CA GLU A 51 21.87 -22.72 -1.37
C GLU A 51 22.24 -21.98 -2.68
N TYR A 52 22.06 -20.66 -2.69
CA TYR A 52 22.41 -19.79 -3.83
C TYR A 52 22.62 -18.36 -3.37
N GLU A 53 23.55 -17.64 -4.01
CA GLU A 53 23.85 -16.25 -3.69
C GLU A 53 24.24 -15.50 -4.96
N THR A 54 23.73 -14.28 -5.10
CA THR A 54 24.14 -13.29 -6.11
C THR A 54 24.63 -12.03 -5.42
N ASP A 55 24.91 -10.96 -6.17
CA ASP A 55 25.27 -9.67 -5.60
C ASP A 55 24.11 -8.99 -4.86
N THR A 56 22.86 -9.35 -5.15
CA THR A 56 21.66 -8.66 -4.63
C THR A 56 20.79 -9.56 -3.74
N ILE A 57 20.86 -10.89 -3.88
CA ILE A 57 20.01 -11.83 -3.14
C ILE A 57 20.78 -13.02 -2.54
N VAL A 58 20.17 -13.66 -1.55
CA VAL A 58 20.60 -14.92 -0.93
C VAL A 58 19.39 -15.85 -0.86
N ILE A 59 19.58 -17.14 -1.18
CA ILE A 59 18.54 -18.17 -1.10
C ILE A 59 18.97 -19.26 -0.14
N PHE A 60 18.07 -19.65 0.76
CA PHE A 60 18.27 -20.73 1.73
C PHE A 60 16.94 -21.46 1.99
N LYS A 61 17.02 -22.64 2.62
CA LYS A 61 15.84 -23.46 2.93
C LYS A 61 14.99 -22.84 4.05
N ASP A 62 13.67 -22.93 3.93
CA ASP A 62 12.77 -22.61 5.04
C ASP A 62 12.94 -23.64 6.16
N ILE A 63 13.00 -23.17 7.41
CA ILE A 63 13.13 -24.02 8.61
C ILE A 63 11.88 -24.87 8.88
N ARG A 64 10.74 -24.51 8.31
CA ARG A 64 9.45 -25.21 8.39
C ARG A 64 8.92 -25.42 6.97
N PRO A 65 9.50 -26.36 6.22
CA PRO A 65 9.13 -26.59 4.82
C PRO A 65 7.66 -26.99 4.68
N ALA A 66 6.95 -26.38 3.72
CA ALA A 66 5.56 -26.68 3.41
C ALA A 66 5.41 -27.80 2.36
N THR A 67 6.47 -28.01 1.58
CA THR A 67 6.66 -29.01 0.54
C THR A 67 8.09 -29.55 0.64
N THR A 68 8.43 -30.62 -0.08
CA THR A 68 9.79 -31.21 -0.06
C THR A 68 10.88 -30.17 -0.35
N PHE A 69 10.66 -29.31 -1.33
CA PHE A 69 11.51 -28.16 -1.58
C PHE A 69 10.77 -26.89 -1.18
N HIS A 70 11.29 -26.18 -0.18
CA HIS A 70 10.79 -24.88 0.25
C HIS A 70 11.99 -23.97 0.52
N PHE A 71 12.19 -23.01 -0.38
CA PHE A 71 13.28 -22.04 -0.33
C PHE A 71 12.74 -20.63 -0.11
N LEU A 72 13.58 -19.79 0.49
CA LEU A 72 13.34 -18.37 0.69
C LEU A 72 14.40 -17.58 -0.07
N ALA A 73 13.99 -16.80 -1.07
CA ALA A 73 14.86 -15.78 -1.65
C ALA A 73 14.72 -14.49 -0.85
N VAL A 74 15.86 -13.93 -0.43
CA VAL A 74 15.94 -12.77 0.45
C VAL A 74 16.90 -11.75 -0.16
N PRO A 75 16.48 -10.48 -0.35
CA PRO A 75 17.37 -9.43 -0.81
C PRO A 75 18.41 -9.08 0.26
N LYS A 76 19.62 -8.77 -0.17
CA LYS A 76 20.68 -8.29 0.73
C LYS A 76 20.32 -6.93 1.32
N GLN A 77 19.62 -6.09 0.56
CA GLN A 77 19.00 -4.87 1.08
C GLN A 77 17.84 -5.19 2.01
N HIS A 78 17.78 -4.52 3.16
CA HIS A 78 16.66 -4.66 4.09
C HIS A 78 15.43 -3.88 3.59
N ILE A 79 14.51 -4.60 2.94
CA ILE A 79 13.15 -4.14 2.62
C ILE A 79 12.23 -4.83 3.62
N LYS A 80 11.38 -4.08 4.33
CA LYS A 80 10.65 -4.67 5.48
C LYS A 80 9.62 -5.74 5.08
N ASN A 81 8.92 -5.58 3.96
CA ASN A 81 7.91 -6.52 3.43
C ASN A 81 7.44 -6.07 2.02
N CYS A 82 6.55 -6.84 1.39
CA CYS A 82 6.06 -6.56 0.04
C CYS A 82 5.26 -5.26 -0.13
N LYS A 83 4.73 -4.64 0.95
CA LYS A 83 4.05 -3.33 0.85
C LYS A 83 5.02 -2.14 0.72
N ASP A 84 6.30 -2.38 0.97
CA ASP A 84 7.35 -1.38 0.86
C ASP A 84 8.08 -1.46 -0.49
N LEU A 85 7.60 -2.31 -1.41
CA LEU A 85 8.06 -2.41 -2.79
C LEU A 85 7.55 -1.23 -3.63
N ASN A 86 8.33 -0.86 -4.64
CA ASN A 86 7.99 0.14 -5.66
C ASN A 86 8.50 -0.35 -7.04
N LEU A 87 8.33 0.45 -8.10
CA LEU A 87 8.74 0.09 -9.45
C LEU A 87 10.26 -0.12 -9.60
N ASP A 88 11.09 0.60 -8.83
CA ASP A 88 12.55 0.46 -8.85
C ASP A 88 13.01 -0.91 -8.38
N HIS A 89 12.18 -1.61 -7.59
CA HIS A 89 12.46 -2.97 -7.12
C HIS A 89 12.06 -4.06 -8.13
N LYS A 90 11.51 -3.70 -9.30
CA LYS A 90 11.10 -4.69 -10.32
C LYS A 90 12.24 -5.66 -10.70
N PRO A 91 13.47 -5.20 -11.03
CA PRO A 91 14.56 -6.11 -11.38
C PRO A 91 14.92 -7.07 -10.25
N LEU A 92 14.86 -6.61 -9.00
CA LEU A 92 15.10 -7.44 -7.82
C LEU A 92 14.06 -8.57 -7.70
N LEU A 93 12.79 -8.28 -7.95
CA LEU A 93 11.72 -9.28 -7.89
C LEU A 93 11.85 -10.33 -9.00
N GLU A 94 12.21 -9.90 -10.21
CA GLU A 94 12.49 -10.77 -11.35
C GLU A 94 13.67 -11.70 -11.02
N GLU A 95 14.78 -11.16 -10.49
CA GLU A 95 15.94 -11.96 -10.09
C GLU A 95 15.62 -12.98 -8.98
N MET A 96 14.86 -12.57 -7.95
CA MET A 96 14.39 -13.48 -6.90
C MET A 96 13.59 -14.65 -7.46
N LYS A 97 12.67 -14.36 -8.39
CA LYS A 97 11.82 -15.36 -9.04
C LYS A 97 12.66 -16.32 -9.88
N GLU A 98 13.43 -15.80 -10.82
CA GLU A 98 14.23 -16.61 -11.76
C GLU A 98 15.21 -17.52 -11.01
N SER A 99 15.82 -17.01 -9.93
CA SER A 99 16.74 -17.77 -9.10
C SER A 99 16.04 -18.90 -8.33
N LEU A 100 14.84 -18.66 -7.79
CA LEU A 100 14.05 -19.71 -7.14
C LEU A 100 13.61 -20.78 -8.13
N GLU A 101 13.11 -20.37 -9.30
CA GLU A 101 12.70 -21.32 -10.35
C GLU A 101 13.88 -22.16 -10.83
N LYS A 102 15.06 -21.54 -11.00
CA LYS A 102 16.29 -22.26 -11.35
C LYS A 102 16.60 -23.36 -10.35
N ILE A 103 16.63 -23.04 -9.05
CA ILE A 103 16.91 -24.02 -8.00
C ILE A 103 15.85 -25.13 -7.99
N LEU A 104 14.57 -24.79 -8.16
CA LEU A 104 13.50 -25.79 -8.21
C LEU A 104 13.64 -26.72 -9.43
N ARG A 105 14.00 -26.17 -10.61
CA ARG A 105 14.31 -26.96 -11.81
C ARG A 105 15.49 -27.92 -11.56
N GLU A 106 16.55 -27.44 -10.93
CA GLU A 106 17.73 -28.27 -10.56
C GLU A 106 17.36 -29.39 -9.58
N LYS A 107 16.31 -29.22 -8.78
CA LYS A 107 15.76 -30.27 -7.91
C LYS A 107 14.72 -31.18 -8.58
N GLY A 108 14.49 -31.01 -9.89
CA GLY A 108 13.58 -31.85 -10.67
C GLY A 108 12.10 -31.49 -10.53
N VAL A 109 11.77 -30.28 -10.05
CA VAL A 109 10.39 -29.79 -9.99
C VAL A 109 9.99 -29.21 -11.35
N ASP A 110 8.84 -29.61 -11.90
CA ASP A 110 8.23 -28.91 -13.03
C ASP A 110 7.74 -27.54 -12.54
N VAL A 111 8.50 -26.48 -12.82
CA VAL A 111 8.22 -25.14 -12.30
C VAL A 111 6.86 -24.62 -12.75
N GLU A 112 6.46 -24.91 -13.99
CA GLU A 112 5.21 -24.38 -14.55
C GLU A 112 3.98 -25.00 -13.88
N LYS A 113 4.06 -26.30 -13.55
CA LYS A 113 2.90 -27.05 -13.02
C LYS A 113 2.93 -27.21 -11.51
N GLU A 114 4.12 -27.40 -10.95
CA GLU A 114 4.31 -27.88 -9.59
C GLU A 114 4.92 -26.85 -8.65
N SER A 115 5.44 -25.72 -9.14
CA SER A 115 6.02 -24.69 -8.27
C SER A 115 5.02 -23.61 -7.84
N LEU A 116 5.17 -23.13 -6.60
CA LEU A 116 4.42 -22.02 -6.04
C LEU A 116 5.40 -20.95 -5.55
N LEU A 117 5.31 -19.75 -6.14
CA LEU A 117 6.13 -18.60 -5.77
C LEU A 117 5.25 -17.48 -5.22
N GLY A 118 5.68 -16.82 -4.14
CA GLY A 118 4.92 -15.70 -3.59
C GLY A 118 5.43 -15.14 -2.27
N PHE A 119 4.68 -14.19 -1.71
CA PHE A 119 5.00 -13.49 -0.47
C PHE A 119 3.86 -13.62 0.54
N HIS A 120 4.20 -13.66 1.83
CA HIS A 120 3.22 -13.43 2.88
C HIS A 120 2.74 -11.98 2.89
N TRP A 121 1.42 -11.78 2.94
CA TRP A 121 0.83 -10.44 3.00
C TRP A 121 0.81 -9.92 4.45
N PRO A 122 1.40 -8.73 4.75
CA PRO A 122 1.39 -8.17 6.10
C PRO A 122 -0.03 -7.91 6.64
N PRO A 123 -0.29 -8.17 7.94
CA PRO A 123 0.69 -8.38 9.03
C PRO A 123 1.12 -9.84 9.25
N PHE A 124 0.79 -10.77 8.35
CA PHE A 124 0.95 -12.22 8.57
C PHE A 124 2.34 -12.76 8.18
N ASN A 125 3.35 -11.89 8.03
CA ASN A 125 4.73 -12.31 7.79
C ASN A 125 5.47 -12.57 9.11
N SER A 126 6.14 -13.71 9.22
CA SER A 126 6.90 -14.12 10.40
C SER A 126 8.15 -13.26 10.63
N VAL A 127 8.85 -12.90 9.55
CA VAL A 127 10.05 -12.07 9.57
C VAL A 127 9.79 -10.76 8.83
N LYS A 128 10.19 -9.64 9.45
CA LYS A 128 10.05 -8.28 8.89
C LYS A 128 11.22 -7.92 7.97
N HIS A 129 11.49 -8.78 7.00
CA HIS A 129 12.42 -8.59 5.90
C HIS A 129 11.76 -9.28 4.69
N LEU A 130 11.73 -8.64 3.54
CA LEU A 130 11.13 -9.17 2.32
C LEU A 130 11.71 -10.55 2.01
N HIS A 131 10.86 -11.53 1.76
CA HIS A 131 11.30 -12.85 1.34
C HIS A 131 10.25 -13.46 0.42
N MET A 132 10.70 -13.92 -0.74
CA MET A 132 9.86 -14.67 -1.67
C MET A 132 10.00 -16.16 -1.32
N HIS A 133 8.88 -16.82 -1.10
CA HIS A 133 8.84 -18.27 -0.98
C HIS A 133 8.87 -18.87 -2.38
N GLY A 134 9.75 -19.85 -2.61
CA GLY A 134 9.69 -20.74 -3.76
C GLY A 134 9.53 -22.18 -3.27
N MET A 135 8.41 -22.79 -3.62
CA MET A 135 8.01 -24.11 -3.12
C MET A 135 7.66 -25.06 -4.25
N GLY A 136 7.98 -26.34 -4.08
CA GLY A 136 7.48 -27.40 -4.94
C GLY A 136 7.88 -28.80 -4.46
N PRO A 137 7.26 -29.85 -5.00
CA PRO A 137 6.04 -29.82 -5.81
C PRO A 137 4.77 -29.58 -4.95
N LYS A 138 3.80 -28.82 -5.48
CA LYS A 138 2.54 -28.44 -4.80
C LYS A 138 1.72 -29.62 -4.27
N ASN A 139 1.77 -30.77 -4.94
CA ASN A 139 1.00 -31.97 -4.58
C ASN A 139 1.39 -32.53 -3.19
N GLN A 140 2.65 -32.38 -2.81
CA GLN A 140 3.20 -32.82 -1.52
C GLN A 140 2.86 -31.86 -0.37
N MET A 141 2.22 -30.72 -0.66
CA MET A 141 1.85 -29.77 0.37
C MET A 141 0.76 -30.34 1.30
N GLY A 142 1.01 -30.30 2.61
CA GLY A 142 0.05 -30.73 3.62
C GLY A 142 -1.21 -29.86 3.66
N PHE A 143 -2.31 -30.39 4.22
CA PHE A 143 -3.62 -29.72 4.22
C PHE A 143 -3.60 -28.31 4.80
N LEU A 144 -2.96 -28.11 5.96
CA LEU A 144 -2.87 -26.79 6.60
C LEU A 144 -2.02 -25.80 5.78
N ALA A 145 -0.92 -26.27 5.20
CA ALA A 145 -0.07 -25.45 4.35
C ALA A 145 -0.80 -25.02 3.07
N LYS A 146 -1.60 -25.91 2.46
CA LYS A 146 -2.45 -25.58 1.30
C LYS A 146 -3.43 -24.44 1.60
N PHE A 147 -3.91 -24.32 2.83
CA PHE A 147 -4.78 -23.22 3.24
C PHE A 147 -4.02 -21.89 3.37
N ILE A 148 -2.82 -21.93 3.95
CA ILE A 148 -1.98 -20.75 4.19
C ILE A 148 -1.43 -20.18 2.87
N PHE A 149 -0.87 -21.06 2.04
CA PHE A 149 -0.22 -20.72 0.77
C PHE A 149 -1.17 -20.74 -0.43
N LYS A 150 -2.49 -20.79 -0.18
CA LYS A 150 -3.49 -20.72 -1.25
C LYS A 150 -3.28 -19.42 -2.04
N PRO A 151 -3.08 -19.49 -3.37
CA PRO A 151 -2.96 -18.30 -4.21
C PRO A 151 -4.12 -17.33 -3.98
N ASN A 152 -3.83 -16.04 -3.97
CA ASN A 152 -4.80 -14.94 -3.86
C ASN A 152 -5.64 -14.90 -2.58
N ASN A 153 -5.20 -15.56 -1.51
CA ASN A 153 -5.83 -15.44 -0.19
C ASN A 153 -5.35 -14.16 0.54
N ARG A 154 -5.94 -13.86 1.70
CA ARG A 154 -5.58 -12.73 2.60
C ARG A 154 -4.14 -12.81 3.13
N TRP A 155 -3.50 -13.98 3.05
CA TRP A 155 -2.23 -14.27 3.71
C TRP A 155 -1.05 -14.50 2.76
N PHE A 156 -1.30 -14.77 1.48
CA PHE A 156 -0.27 -15.11 0.51
C PHE A 156 -0.61 -14.54 -0.87
N CYS A 157 0.31 -13.79 -1.47
CA CYS A 157 0.18 -13.23 -2.81
C CYS A 157 1.21 -13.87 -3.75
N THR A 158 0.74 -14.32 -4.91
CA THR A 158 1.52 -15.01 -5.95
C THR A 158 1.54 -14.15 -7.20
N GLU A 159 2.58 -14.25 -8.01
CA GLU A 159 2.62 -13.56 -9.32
C GLU A 159 1.58 -14.10 -10.30
N ASP A 160 1.18 -15.36 -10.14
CA ASP A 160 0.15 -16.02 -10.97
C ASP A 160 -1.24 -15.39 -10.88
N SER A 161 -1.46 -14.39 -10.01
CA SER A 161 -2.53 -13.42 -10.25
C SER A 161 -2.16 -12.58 -11.48
N LYS A 162 -2.24 -13.18 -12.67
CA LYS A 162 -2.20 -12.44 -13.93
C LYS A 162 -3.20 -11.31 -13.79
N THR A 163 -2.67 -10.11 -13.64
CA THR A 163 -3.48 -8.91 -13.67
C THR A 163 -3.96 -8.81 -15.10
N VAL A 164 -5.19 -9.26 -15.34
CA VAL A 164 -5.79 -9.18 -16.66
C VAL A 164 -6.13 -7.71 -16.88
N ILE A 165 -5.32 -7.05 -17.69
CA ILE A 165 -5.61 -5.73 -18.22
C ILE A 165 -6.82 -5.90 -19.14
N GLU A 166 -7.93 -5.27 -18.76
CA GLU A 166 -9.16 -5.28 -19.56
C GLU A 166 -9.18 -4.08 -20.51
N TYR A 167 -8.47 -3.00 -20.17
CA TYR A 167 -8.40 -1.78 -20.96
C TYR A 167 -7.16 -0.97 -20.60
N GLU A 168 -6.55 -0.32 -21.59
CA GLU A 168 -5.38 0.53 -21.40
C GLU A 168 -5.38 1.67 -22.42
N THR A 169 -5.03 2.87 -21.96
CA THR A 169 -4.79 4.08 -22.79
C THR A 169 -3.41 4.65 -22.43
N ASP A 170 -3.04 5.77 -23.03
CA ASP A 170 -1.79 6.47 -22.70
C ASP A 170 -1.80 7.05 -21.27
N THR A 171 -2.98 7.21 -20.66
CA THR A 171 -3.18 7.88 -19.36
C THR A 171 -3.61 6.92 -18.26
N ILE A 172 -4.39 5.88 -18.56
CA ILE A 172 -4.96 4.95 -17.57
C ILE A 172 -4.78 3.48 -17.93
N VAL A 173 -4.83 2.63 -16.91
CA VAL A 173 -4.91 1.16 -17.04
C VAL A 173 -6.08 0.67 -16.19
N ILE A 174 -6.90 -0.22 -16.74
CA ILE A 174 -7.99 -0.89 -16.04
C ILE A 174 -7.74 -2.38 -15.99
N PHE A 175 -7.82 -2.94 -14.78
CA PHE A 175 -7.65 -4.36 -14.54
C PHE A 175 -8.62 -4.88 -13.49
N LYS A 176 -8.83 -6.19 -13.47
CA LYS A 176 -9.66 -6.87 -12.46
C LYS A 176 -9.03 -6.77 -11.07
N ASP A 177 -9.84 -6.41 -10.07
CA ASP A 177 -9.41 -6.47 -8.68
C ASP A 177 -9.11 -7.93 -8.29
N ILE A 178 -7.95 -8.16 -7.66
CA ILE A 178 -7.50 -9.49 -7.22
C ILE A 178 -8.44 -10.08 -6.15
N ARG A 179 -9.19 -9.21 -5.45
CA ARG A 179 -10.18 -9.54 -4.42
C ARG A 179 -11.52 -8.86 -4.75
N PRO A 180 -12.24 -9.37 -5.76
CA PRO A 180 -13.44 -8.72 -6.25
C PRO A 180 -14.55 -8.69 -5.18
N ALA A 181 -15.20 -7.53 -5.04
CA ALA A 181 -16.29 -7.32 -4.08
C ALA A 181 -17.66 -7.78 -4.62
N THR A 182 -17.77 -7.81 -5.95
CA THR A 182 -18.91 -8.25 -6.76
C THR A 182 -18.36 -9.08 -7.93
N THR A 183 -19.23 -9.73 -8.72
CA THR A 183 -18.78 -10.54 -9.88
C THR A 183 -17.88 -9.77 -10.83
N PHE A 184 -18.21 -8.50 -11.10
CA PHE A 184 -17.34 -7.61 -11.85
C PHE A 184 -16.82 -6.54 -10.90
N HIS A 185 -15.52 -6.54 -10.66
CA HIS A 185 -14.84 -5.51 -9.86
C HIS A 185 -13.54 -5.15 -10.56
N PHE A 186 -13.48 -3.93 -11.07
CA PHE A 186 -12.33 -3.39 -11.80
C PHE A 186 -11.75 -2.19 -11.07
N LEU A 187 -10.45 -1.99 -11.28
CA LEU A 187 -9.71 -0.84 -10.78
C LEU A 187 -9.19 -0.07 -11.98
N ALA A 188 -9.61 1.19 -12.14
CA ALA A 188 -8.97 2.13 -13.04
C ALA A 188 -7.86 2.85 -12.29
N VAL A 189 -6.65 2.84 -12.84
CA VAL A 189 -5.45 3.40 -12.23
C VAL A 189 -4.77 4.33 -13.23
N PRO A 190 -4.48 5.59 -12.87
CA PRO A 190 -3.73 6.48 -13.74
C PRO A 190 -2.26 6.07 -13.79
N LYS A 191 -1.63 6.18 -14.97
CA LYS A 191 -0.19 5.97 -15.15
C LYS A 191 0.63 7.04 -14.42
N GLN A 192 0.11 8.26 -14.35
CA GLN A 192 0.65 9.31 -13.49
C GLN A 192 0.49 8.93 -12.01
N HIS A 193 1.56 9.11 -11.22
CA HIS A 193 1.48 8.90 -9.78
C HIS A 193 0.72 10.02 -9.07
N ILE A 194 -0.50 9.70 -8.64
CA ILE A 194 -1.30 10.52 -7.72
C ILE A 194 -1.49 9.68 -6.47
N LYS A 195 -1.10 10.17 -5.30
CA LYS A 195 -1.01 9.31 -4.11
C LYS A 195 -2.39 8.85 -3.60
N ASN A 196 -3.41 9.72 -3.64
CA ASN A 196 -4.80 9.38 -3.29
C ASN A 196 -5.77 10.50 -3.72
N CYS A 197 -7.06 10.32 -3.47
CA CYS A 197 -8.11 11.26 -3.86
C CYS A 197 -8.02 12.67 -3.20
N LYS A 198 -7.28 12.85 -2.09
CA LYS A 198 -7.03 14.18 -1.50
C LYS A 198 -6.00 15.00 -2.25
N ASP A 199 -5.18 14.35 -3.08
CA ASP A 199 -4.15 15.00 -3.89
C ASP A 199 -4.69 15.41 -5.28
N LEU A 200 -6.00 15.25 -5.51
CA LEU A 200 -6.68 15.69 -6.73
C LEU A 200 -6.88 17.21 -6.74
N ASN A 201 -6.72 17.81 -7.91
CA ASN A 201 -6.96 19.23 -8.20
C ASN A 201 -7.75 19.35 -9.51
N LEU A 202 -8.06 20.58 -9.95
CA LEU A 202 -8.84 20.87 -11.16
C LEU A 202 -8.21 20.31 -12.45
N ASP A 203 -6.89 20.29 -12.55
CA ASP A 203 -6.18 19.79 -13.74
C ASP A 203 -6.40 18.28 -13.95
N HIS A 204 -6.74 17.55 -12.89
CA HIS A 204 -7.04 16.11 -12.96
C HIS A 204 -8.47 15.80 -13.41
N LYS A 205 -9.32 16.80 -13.68
CA LYS A 205 -10.71 16.56 -14.10
C LYS A 205 -10.83 15.67 -15.36
N PRO A 206 -10.07 15.90 -16.45
CA PRO A 206 -10.17 15.05 -17.65
C PRO A 206 -9.79 13.60 -17.36
N LEU A 207 -8.77 13.39 -16.53
CA LEU A 207 -8.35 12.06 -16.09
C LEU A 207 -9.46 11.33 -15.32
N LEU A 208 -10.15 12.02 -14.41
CA LEU A 208 -11.23 11.42 -13.62
C LEU A 208 -12.45 11.04 -14.47
N GLU A 209 -12.80 11.87 -15.45
CA GLU A 209 -13.87 11.55 -16.41
C GLU A 209 -13.48 10.35 -17.27
N GLU A 210 -12.24 10.31 -17.80
CA GLU A 210 -11.76 9.17 -18.59
C GLU A 210 -11.79 7.86 -17.78
N MET A 211 -11.33 7.89 -16.52
CA MET A 211 -11.39 6.74 -15.62
C MET A 211 -12.83 6.26 -15.41
N LYS A 212 -13.77 7.19 -15.19
CA LYS A 212 -15.18 6.88 -14.95
C LYS A 212 -15.83 6.29 -16.21
N GLU A 213 -15.74 6.98 -17.34
CA GLU A 213 -16.35 6.56 -18.60
C GLU A 213 -15.84 5.19 -19.05
N SER A 214 -14.53 4.96 -18.92
CA SER A 214 -13.90 3.69 -19.28
C SER A 214 -14.37 2.53 -18.37
N LEU A 215 -14.53 2.76 -17.06
CA LEU A 215 -15.09 1.77 -16.14
C LEU A 215 -16.56 1.45 -16.45
N GLU A 216 -17.36 2.48 -16.69
CA GLU A 216 -18.76 2.31 -17.07
C GLU A 216 -18.90 1.51 -18.37
N LYS A 217 -18.08 1.83 -19.37
CA LYS A 217 -18.05 1.09 -20.65
C LYS A 217 -17.79 -0.39 -20.44
N ILE A 218 -16.74 -0.75 -19.68
CA ILE A 218 -16.40 -2.15 -19.40
C ILE A 218 -17.55 -2.85 -18.66
N LEU A 219 -18.17 -2.19 -17.68
CA LEU A 219 -19.30 -2.76 -16.95
C LEU A 219 -20.51 -3.02 -17.86
N ARG A 220 -20.81 -2.10 -18.79
CA ARG A 220 -21.87 -2.30 -19.80
C ARG A 220 -21.57 -3.49 -20.71
N GLU A 221 -20.32 -3.62 -21.17
CA GLU A 221 -19.89 -4.76 -21.99
C GLU A 221 -20.00 -6.10 -21.27
N LYS A 222 -19.83 -6.12 -19.94
CA LYS A 222 -20.08 -7.32 -19.11
C LYS A 222 -21.57 -7.54 -18.77
N GLY A 223 -22.47 -6.74 -19.32
CA GLY A 223 -23.93 -6.86 -19.13
C GLY A 223 -24.45 -6.30 -17.80
N VAL A 224 -23.67 -5.47 -17.10
CA VAL A 224 -24.13 -4.78 -15.89
C VAL A 224 -24.96 -3.56 -16.29
N ASP A 225 -26.16 -3.44 -15.73
CA ASP A 225 -26.91 -2.18 -15.80
C ASP A 225 -26.17 -1.14 -14.95
N VAL A 226 -25.35 -0.31 -15.60
CA VAL A 226 -24.54 0.69 -14.91
C VAL A 226 -25.39 1.68 -14.11
N GLU A 227 -26.60 1.98 -14.57
CA GLU A 227 -27.46 2.95 -13.90
C GLU A 227 -28.10 2.39 -12.63
N LYS A 228 -28.37 1.09 -12.57
CA LYS A 228 -29.04 0.50 -11.39
C LYS A 228 -28.07 -0.25 -10.50
N GLU A 229 -27.10 -0.92 -11.10
CA GLU A 229 -26.35 -1.98 -10.45
C GLU A 229 -24.86 -1.67 -10.28
N SER A 230 -24.31 -0.60 -10.87
CA SER A 230 -22.90 -0.23 -10.67
C SER A 230 -22.65 0.70 -9.49
N LEU A 231 -21.48 0.55 -8.89
CA LEU A 231 -20.90 1.43 -7.89
C LEU A 231 -19.50 1.85 -8.34
N LEU A 232 -19.27 3.16 -8.47
CA LEU A 232 -17.97 3.74 -8.75
C LEU A 232 -17.49 4.59 -7.57
N GLY A 233 -16.19 4.61 -7.29
CA GLY A 233 -15.65 5.44 -6.22
C GLY A 233 -14.20 5.20 -5.83
N PHE A 234 -13.74 5.92 -4.80
CA PHE A 234 -12.38 5.88 -4.29
C PHE A 234 -12.36 5.53 -2.80
N HIS A 235 -11.29 4.88 -2.34
CA HIS A 235 -11.01 4.78 -0.90
C HIS A 235 -10.57 6.14 -0.33
N TRP A 236 -11.09 6.48 0.86
CA TRP A 236 -10.75 7.73 1.54
C TRP A 236 -9.59 7.54 2.55
N PRO A 237 -8.53 8.38 2.51
CA PRO A 237 -7.43 8.30 3.47
C PRO A 237 -7.89 8.53 4.91
N PRO A 238 -7.32 7.81 5.91
CA PRO A 238 -6.10 7.01 5.83
C PRO A 238 -6.28 5.55 5.39
N PHE A 239 -7.49 5.12 5.05
CA PHE A 239 -7.83 3.70 4.87
C PHE A 239 -7.60 3.20 3.44
N ASN A 240 -6.52 3.65 2.80
CA ASN A 240 -6.16 3.23 1.45
C ASN A 240 -5.28 1.98 1.55
N SER A 241 -5.65 0.96 0.78
CA SER A 241 -4.86 -0.27 0.61
C SER A 241 -3.54 -0.02 -0.13
N VAL A 242 -3.51 0.98 -1.03
CA VAL A 242 -2.36 1.34 -1.87
C VAL A 242 -2.21 2.87 -1.91
N LYS A 243 -0.96 3.36 -1.97
CA LYS A 243 -0.63 4.79 -2.06
C LYS A 243 -0.57 5.27 -3.53
N HIS A 244 -1.55 4.87 -4.32
CA HIS A 244 -1.73 5.32 -5.69
C HIS A 244 -3.23 5.42 -5.94
N LEU A 245 -3.68 6.48 -6.59
CA LEU A 245 -5.09 6.71 -6.88
C LEU A 245 -5.64 5.56 -7.70
N HIS A 246 -6.78 5.01 -7.30
CA HIS A 246 -7.47 3.98 -8.07
C HIS A 246 -8.98 4.15 -7.89
N MET A 247 -9.71 4.21 -8.99
CA MET A 247 -11.16 4.23 -8.98
C MET A 247 -11.67 2.79 -9.08
N HIS A 248 -12.50 2.40 -8.13
CA HIS A 248 -13.24 1.14 -8.20
C HIS A 248 -14.43 1.33 -9.13
N GLY A 249 -14.64 0.40 -10.06
CA GLY A 249 -15.89 0.22 -10.78
C GLY A 249 -16.38 -1.20 -10.57
N MET A 250 -17.53 -1.34 -9.90
CA MET A 250 -18.01 -2.66 -9.47
C MET A 250 -19.51 -2.83 -9.66
N GLY A 251 -19.93 -4.05 -10.03
CA GLY A 251 -21.32 -4.43 -10.17
C GLY A 251 -21.50 -5.93 -10.47
N PRO A 252 -22.73 -6.44 -10.40
CA PRO A 252 -23.92 -5.78 -9.88
C PRO A 252 -23.92 -5.72 -8.34
N LYS A 253 -24.41 -4.61 -7.76
CA LYS A 253 -24.43 -4.34 -6.30
C LYS A 253 -25.11 -5.41 -5.46
N ASN A 254 -26.14 -6.08 -6.00
CA ASN A 254 -26.90 -7.12 -5.30
C ASN A 254 -26.02 -8.31 -4.90
N GLN A 255 -25.01 -8.63 -5.70
CA GLN A 255 -24.05 -9.71 -5.49
C GLN A 255 -22.93 -9.36 -4.50
N MET A 256 -22.91 -8.12 -3.99
CA MET A 256 -21.90 -7.71 -3.03
C MET A 256 -22.09 -8.42 -1.67
N GLY A 257 -21.03 -9.05 -1.18
CA GLY A 257 -21.03 -9.72 0.12
C GLY A 257 -21.23 -8.75 1.30
N PHE A 258 -21.67 -9.27 2.46
CA PHE A 258 -22.02 -8.47 3.64
C PHE A 258 -20.91 -7.50 4.09
N LEU A 259 -19.66 -7.99 4.21
CA LEU A 259 -18.53 -7.15 4.63
C LEU A 259 -18.16 -6.10 3.57
N ALA A 260 -18.27 -6.44 2.28
CA ALA A 260 -18.02 -5.50 1.20
C ALA A 260 -19.07 -4.39 1.15
N LYS A 261 -20.35 -4.71 1.40
CA LYS A 261 -21.44 -3.72 1.53
C LYS A 261 -21.18 -2.70 2.63
N PHE A 262 -20.47 -3.07 3.69
CA PHE A 262 -20.08 -2.15 4.76
C PHE A 262 -18.95 -1.19 4.33
N ILE A 263 -17.92 -1.72 3.66
CA ILE A 263 -16.74 -0.97 3.21
C ILE A 263 -17.10 0.00 2.08
N PHE A 264 -17.79 -0.50 1.05
CA PHE A 264 -18.17 0.23 -0.15
C PHE A 264 -19.54 0.92 -0.02
N LYS A 265 -20.04 1.10 1.21
CA LYS A 265 -21.29 1.81 1.44
C LYS A 265 -21.16 3.23 0.88
N PRO A 266 -22.10 3.67 0.01
CA PRO A 266 -22.10 5.04 -0.50
C PRO A 266 -22.03 6.07 0.64
N ASN A 267 -21.24 7.12 0.43
CA ASN A 267 -21.08 8.25 1.35
C ASN A 267 -20.66 7.87 2.79
N ASN A 268 -19.83 6.84 2.97
CA ASN A 268 -19.26 6.50 4.27
C ASN A 268 -17.83 7.06 4.42
N ARG A 269 -17.30 7.09 5.65
CA ARG A 269 -15.94 7.54 6.01
C ARG A 269 -14.79 6.82 5.27
N TRP A 270 -15.09 5.73 4.55
CA TRP A 270 -14.12 4.78 3.98
C TRP A 270 -14.14 4.77 2.45
N PHE A 271 -15.23 5.24 1.83
CA PHE A 271 -15.44 5.17 0.39
C PHE A 271 -16.25 6.36 -0.11
N CYS A 272 -15.68 7.12 -1.04
CA CYS A 272 -16.31 8.26 -1.65
C CYS A 272 -16.82 7.88 -3.04
N THR A 273 -18.13 7.99 -3.24
CA THR A 273 -18.76 7.56 -4.48
C THR A 273 -18.57 8.60 -5.56
N VAL A 274 -18.23 8.15 -6.76
CA VAL A 274 -18.23 9.01 -7.93
C VAL A 274 -19.68 9.20 -8.39
N SER A 275 -20.16 10.43 -8.29
CA SER A 275 -21.48 10.85 -8.73
C SER A 275 -21.60 10.73 -10.24
N ARG A 276 -22.83 10.46 -10.67
CA ARG A 276 -23.16 10.16 -12.07
C ARG A 276 -23.13 11.40 -12.95
N LYS A 277 -23.25 12.59 -12.36
CA LYS A 277 -23.10 13.85 -13.09
C LYS A 277 -21.64 14.04 -13.50
N SER A 278 -21.42 14.80 -14.58
CA SER A 278 -20.08 15.27 -14.92
C SER A 278 -19.49 16.05 -13.73
N PHE A 279 -18.18 15.99 -13.57
CA PHE A 279 -17.45 16.66 -12.50
C PHE A 279 -17.68 18.18 -12.64
N GLN A 280 -18.63 18.75 -11.89
CA GLN A 280 -18.91 20.19 -11.88
C GLN A 280 -18.05 20.94 -10.86
N GLU A 281 -17.71 22.17 -11.20
CA GLU A 281 -16.89 23.08 -10.40
C GLU A 281 -17.76 23.78 -9.36
N LYS A 282 -17.40 23.71 -8.06
CA LYS A 282 -17.99 24.55 -7.02
C LYS A 282 -16.98 25.60 -6.58
N ARG A 283 -17.40 26.87 -6.55
CA ARG A 283 -16.64 27.96 -5.91
C ARG A 283 -16.56 27.72 -4.41
N VAL A 284 -15.34 27.80 -3.88
CA VAL A 284 -15.02 27.71 -2.45
C VAL A 284 -15.61 28.93 -1.74
N GLY A 285 -16.76 28.76 -1.11
CA GLY A 285 -17.44 29.79 -0.33
C GLY A 285 -18.38 29.20 0.73
N ASP A 286 -19.03 28.09 0.40
CA ASP A 286 -19.96 27.44 1.31
C ASP A 286 -19.37 26.10 1.79
N THR A 287 -18.96 26.07 3.05
CA THR A 287 -18.59 24.90 3.88
C THR A 287 -17.14 24.37 3.84
N TYR A 288 -16.37 24.84 4.83
CA TYR A 288 -15.36 24.14 5.64
C TYR A 288 -14.17 23.42 4.96
N GLY A 289 -13.02 24.09 4.96
CA GLY A 289 -11.72 23.47 5.26
C GLY A 289 -11.03 22.66 4.16
N GLY A 290 -10.36 23.36 3.24
CA GLY A 290 -9.13 22.90 2.58
C GLY A 290 -9.22 21.57 1.83
N GLY A 291 -10.06 21.51 0.80
CA GLY A 291 -10.06 20.46 -0.22
C GLY A 291 -11.13 20.76 -1.28
N PHE A 292 -10.77 20.70 -2.56
CA PHE A 292 -11.75 20.86 -3.64
C PHE A 292 -12.60 19.60 -3.73
N LEU A 293 -13.92 19.73 -3.49
CA LEU A 293 -14.88 18.66 -3.75
C LEU A 293 -15.48 18.89 -5.14
N TYR A 294 -15.25 17.94 -6.04
CA TYR A 294 -16.02 17.84 -7.26
C TYR A 294 -17.46 17.43 -6.93
N ASP A 295 -18.45 17.98 -7.62
CA ASP A 295 -19.88 17.56 -7.51
C ASP A 295 -20.07 16.06 -7.85
N GLY A 296 -19.02 15.47 -8.45
CA GLY A 296 -18.81 14.06 -8.70
C GLY A 296 -18.27 13.23 -7.54
N VAL A 297 -17.96 13.72 -6.34
CA VAL A 297 -17.44 12.89 -5.23
C VAL A 297 -18.22 13.18 -3.96
N THR A 298 -19.23 12.37 -3.64
CA THR A 298 -20.07 12.57 -2.45
C THR A 298 -19.51 11.76 -1.27
N GLY A 299 -19.47 12.38 -0.09
CA GLY A 299 -19.10 11.75 1.17
C GLY A 299 -19.54 12.61 2.36
N ASP A 300 -20.41 12.08 3.22
CA ASP A 300 -20.84 12.78 4.44
C ASP A 300 -19.77 12.67 5.53
N PHE A 301 -19.38 13.83 6.08
CA PHE A 301 -18.32 13.93 7.08
C PHE A 301 -18.87 13.89 8.52
N PRO A 302 -18.23 13.16 9.44
CA PRO A 302 -18.37 13.40 10.86
C PRO A 302 -17.53 14.63 11.25
N ARG A 303 -18.17 15.60 11.91
CA ARG A 303 -17.48 16.75 12.49
C ARG A 303 -16.46 16.26 13.52
N LEU A 304 -15.18 16.47 13.25
CA LEU A 304 -14.19 16.56 14.33
C LEU A 304 -14.30 17.98 14.88
N SER A 305 -14.90 18.13 16.05
CA SER A 305 -14.92 19.39 16.79
C SER A 305 -13.49 19.90 16.95
N ARG A 306 -13.22 21.10 16.45
CA ARG A 306 -11.99 21.82 16.81
C ARG A 306 -12.07 22.15 18.31
N PRO A 307 -11.03 21.92 19.12
CA PRO A 307 -10.94 22.61 20.40
C PRO A 307 -10.92 24.13 20.15
N PRO A 308 -11.49 24.95 21.05
CA PRO A 308 -11.59 26.38 20.83
C PRO A 308 -10.19 26.98 20.63
N ILE A 309 -10.06 27.75 19.56
CA ILE A 309 -8.89 28.60 19.31
C ILE A 309 -8.94 29.70 20.37
N ILE A 310 -8.03 29.65 21.35
CA ILE A 310 -7.74 30.81 22.19
C ILE A 310 -7.03 31.80 21.28
N THR A 311 -7.75 32.83 20.84
CA THR A 311 -7.19 33.99 20.15
C THR A 311 -6.38 34.80 21.16
N ALA A 312 -5.05 34.69 21.10
CA ALA A 312 -4.16 35.67 21.69
C ALA A 312 -3.91 36.79 20.66
N GLY A 313 -4.25 38.03 21.02
CA GLY A 313 -3.78 39.21 20.31
C GLY A 313 -4.75 40.40 20.36
N GLY A 314 -4.37 41.44 21.12
CA GLY A 314 -4.96 42.77 20.95
C GLY A 314 -5.14 43.63 22.20
N GLY A 315 -4.26 43.55 23.20
CA GLY A 315 -4.27 44.49 24.33
C GLY A 315 -3.33 45.68 24.07
N THR A 316 -3.91 46.87 23.93
CA THR A 316 -3.22 48.15 23.88
C THR A 316 -2.55 48.45 25.22
N TYR A 317 -1.28 48.88 25.18
CA TYR A 317 -0.56 49.38 26.34
C TYR A 317 -1.12 50.75 26.75
N SER A 318 -1.63 50.87 27.97
CA SER A 318 -1.65 52.13 28.70
C SER A 318 -1.04 51.92 30.08
N SER A 319 0.02 52.67 30.34
CA SER A 319 0.69 52.83 31.63
C SER A 319 -0.28 53.20 32.75
N THR A 320 -0.15 52.59 33.94
CA THR A 320 0.16 53.27 35.22
C THR A 320 0.05 52.31 36.42
N SER A 321 1.06 52.43 37.30
CA SER A 321 1.06 52.29 38.76
C SER A 321 0.68 50.98 39.51
N SER A 322 1.68 50.56 40.32
CA SER A 322 1.66 50.12 41.74
C SER A 322 1.25 48.70 42.14
N LEU A 323 2.25 47.97 42.72
CA LEU A 323 2.30 47.19 43.99
C LEU A 323 1.14 46.19 44.28
N SER A 324 1.27 44.95 44.77
CA SER A 324 2.24 44.24 45.65
C SER A 324 1.97 42.70 45.60
N PRO A 325 2.77 41.82 46.27
CA PRO A 325 2.82 40.35 46.04
C PRO A 325 2.00 39.50 47.06
N LEU A 326 1.95 38.16 46.83
CA LEU A 326 1.36 37.04 47.62
C LEU A 326 0.02 36.53 47.02
N ASP A 327 -0.27 35.25 46.79
CA ASP A 327 0.07 34.00 47.50
C ASP A 327 0.10 32.77 46.56
N LEU A 328 1.05 31.86 46.88
CA LEU A 328 1.13 30.37 46.72
C LEU A 328 0.80 29.67 45.39
#